data_AF-A0A3P2EGC3-F1
#
_entry.id   AF-A0A3P2EGC3-F1
#
_cell.length_a   1.000
_cell.length_b   1.000
_cell.length_c   1.000
_cell.angle_alpha   90.00
_cell.angle_beta   90.00
_cell.angle_gamma   90.00
#
_symmetry.space_group_name_H-M   'P 1'
#
loop_
_entity.id
_entity.type
_entity.pdbx_description
1 polymer ?
#
loop_
_entity_poly.entity_id
_entity_poly.type
_entity_poly.pdbx_seq_one_letter_code
_entity_poly.pdbx_strand_id
1 'polypeptide(L)'
;MTTDITELAQREKFEAWFKSSFHPDKTGPYIKDQLYFAWKAAGAELVDALEKAQAAERRWHRVASRIHEQACESDVKIDELEAIRVAAEKLVRCKGRYHSEQNYRALAALFGVNTPDLPPLEHENVHYADAAEMEIAALRQRIAELESRTVKLPAELYTIGELIRTQDNRITDQPMFVVFQKREIIGSDEHSPSRICWVWDGEEVSELRAKRLEALYQDGRNTRGYDRYAMQEVDEFVTACFTEHGCKDYLRQNGHNLRLPYIYACGSFRNNEYQLVRNWLAGIKVEAE
;
A
#
# COMPACT_ATOMS: atom_id res chain seq x y z
N MET A 1 -11.86 -11.80 100.92
CA MET A 1 -11.73 -10.42 100.43
C MET A 1 -10.23 -10.15 100.23
N THR A 2 -9.76 -10.22 98.99
CA THR A 2 -8.36 -9.92 98.64
C THR A 2 -8.30 -8.45 98.28
N THR A 3 -7.74 -7.61 99.15
CA THR A 3 -7.43 -6.21 98.82
C THR A 3 -6.38 -6.20 97.71
N ASP A 4 -6.68 -5.51 96.61
CA ASP A 4 -5.80 -5.39 95.46
C ASP A 4 -4.50 -4.67 95.87
N ILE A 5 -3.35 -5.30 95.61
CA ILE A 5 -2.02 -4.80 95.98
C ILE A 5 -1.78 -3.40 95.39
N THR A 6 -2.40 -3.08 94.25
CA THR A 6 -2.31 -1.78 93.60
C THR A 6 -3.09 -0.68 94.33
N GLU A 7 -4.26 -1.00 94.89
CA GLU A 7 -5.05 -0.04 95.69
C GLU A 7 -4.39 0.26 97.03
N LEU A 8 -3.77 -0.75 97.66
CA LEU A 8 -2.97 -0.57 98.88
C LEU A 8 -1.80 0.40 98.65
N ALA A 9 -1.05 0.21 97.55
CA ALA A 9 0.06 1.08 97.20
C ALA A 9 -0.37 2.52 96.86
N GLN A 10 -1.51 2.70 96.19
CA GLN A 10 -2.09 4.04 95.95
C GLN A 10 -2.50 4.72 97.26
N ARG A 11 -3.10 3.96 98.18
CA ARG A 11 -3.49 4.48 99.50
C ARG A 11 -2.29 4.88 100.33
N GLU A 12 -1.22 4.09 100.35
CA GLU A 12 0.03 4.44 101.04
C GLU A 12 0.68 5.71 100.49
N LYS A 13 0.71 5.88 99.15
CA LYS A 13 1.22 7.11 98.51
C LYS A 13 0.37 8.33 98.86
N PHE A 14 -0.95 8.20 98.86
CA PHE A 14 -1.84 9.26 99.31
C PHE A 14 -1.61 9.61 100.77
N GLU A 15 -1.50 8.61 101.65
CA GLU A 15 -1.26 8.81 103.08
C GLU A 15 0.06 9.54 103.34
N ALA A 16 1.12 9.21 102.60
CA ALA A 16 2.40 9.89 102.67
C ALA A 16 2.29 11.37 102.24
N TRP A 17 1.60 11.63 101.12
CA TRP A 17 1.35 13.00 100.65
C TRP A 17 0.44 13.79 101.62
N PHE A 18 -0.62 13.18 102.11
CA PHE A 18 -1.57 13.79 103.02
C PHE A 18 -0.90 14.17 104.34
N LYS A 19 -0.04 13.30 104.90
CA LYS A 19 0.74 13.60 106.11
C LYS A 19 1.78 14.71 105.92
N SER A 20 2.42 14.79 104.74
CA SER A 20 3.44 15.82 104.49
C SER A 20 2.84 17.19 104.24
N SER A 21 1.64 17.25 103.65
CA SER A 21 1.05 18.48 103.12
C SER A 21 -0.16 18.98 103.91
N PHE A 22 -0.81 18.16 104.73
CA PHE A 22 -1.98 18.53 105.56
C PHE A 22 -1.74 18.26 107.05
N HIS A 23 -2.02 19.25 107.91
CA HIS A 23 -1.84 19.13 109.36
C HIS A 23 -3.06 18.46 110.02
N PRO A 24 -2.89 17.41 110.86
CA PRO A 24 -4.01 16.57 111.34
C PRO A 24 -5.02 17.25 112.27
N ASP A 25 -4.65 18.36 112.90
CA ASP A 25 -5.31 18.84 114.13
C ASP A 25 -6.63 19.60 113.90
N LYS A 26 -7.14 19.70 112.67
CA LYS A 26 -8.35 20.49 112.35
C LYS A 26 -9.39 19.81 111.46
N THR A 27 -9.31 18.49 111.25
CA THR A 27 -10.11 17.85 110.20
C THR A 27 -10.93 16.67 110.73
N GLY A 28 -12.24 16.73 110.48
CA GLY A 28 -13.18 15.68 110.89
C GLY A 28 -12.99 14.36 110.12
N PRO A 29 -13.55 13.25 110.63
CA PRO A 29 -13.25 11.89 110.17
C PRO A 29 -13.47 11.63 108.67
N TYR A 30 -14.35 12.41 108.02
CA TYR A 30 -14.83 12.15 106.66
C TYR A 30 -14.11 12.94 105.54
N ILE A 31 -13.32 13.96 105.87
CA ILE A 31 -12.65 14.82 104.85
C ILE A 31 -11.51 14.07 104.15
N LYS A 32 -10.82 13.19 104.87
CA LYS A 32 -9.67 12.46 104.35
C LYS A 32 -10.04 11.51 103.21
N ASP A 33 -11.16 10.81 103.32
CA ASP A 33 -11.64 9.91 102.28
C ASP A 33 -12.14 10.66 101.05
N GLN A 34 -12.82 11.80 101.23
CA GLN A 34 -13.22 12.65 100.11
C GLN A 34 -12.00 13.18 99.34
N LEU A 35 -10.96 13.61 100.05
CA LEU A 35 -9.70 14.04 99.43
C LEU A 35 -8.96 12.87 98.77
N TYR A 36 -9.03 11.65 99.32
CA TYR A 36 -8.46 10.47 98.68
C TYR A 36 -9.11 10.19 97.32
N PHE A 37 -10.44 10.20 97.26
CA PHE A 37 -11.16 9.97 96.00
C PHE A 37 -10.89 11.09 94.99
N ALA A 38 -10.83 12.35 95.44
CA ALA A 38 -10.47 13.48 94.59
C ALA A 38 -9.03 13.36 94.06
N TRP A 39 -8.06 12.99 94.90
CA TRP A 39 -6.66 12.77 94.52
C TRP A 39 -6.52 11.58 93.56
N LYS A 40 -7.24 10.48 93.81
CA LYS A 40 -7.26 9.29 92.94
C LYS A 40 -7.84 9.64 91.57
N ALA A 41 -8.94 10.41 91.52
CA ALA A 41 -9.55 10.86 90.28
C ALA A 41 -8.62 11.79 89.49
N ALA A 42 -8.03 12.80 90.15
CA ALA A 42 -7.07 13.71 89.51
C ALA A 42 -5.81 12.98 89.03
N GLY A 43 -5.31 12.01 89.81
CA GLY A 43 -4.19 11.16 89.43
C GLY A 43 -4.50 10.27 88.22
N ALA A 44 -5.72 9.73 88.14
CA ALA A 44 -6.15 8.92 87.00
C ALA A 44 -6.21 9.75 85.70
N GLU A 45 -6.70 10.99 85.75
CA GLU A 45 -6.68 11.90 84.60
C GLU A 45 -5.26 12.24 84.14
N LEU A 46 -4.34 12.48 85.09
CA LEU A 46 -2.93 12.73 84.80
C LEU A 46 -2.23 11.52 84.15
N VAL A 47 -2.53 10.31 84.62
CA VAL A 47 -1.99 9.07 84.03
C VAL A 47 -2.55 8.85 82.63
N ASP A 48 -3.86 8.99 82.43
CA ASP A 48 -4.47 8.88 81.10
C ASP A 48 -3.93 9.95 80.12
N ALA A 49 -3.74 11.18 80.59
CA ALA A 49 -3.10 12.24 79.79
C ALA A 49 -1.65 11.90 79.43
N LEU A 50 -0.88 11.34 80.36
CA LEU A 50 0.50 10.92 80.13
C LEU A 50 0.58 9.76 79.14
N GLU A 51 -0.28 8.74 79.29
CA GLU A 51 -0.35 7.61 78.36
C GLU A 51 -0.76 8.06 76.95
N LYS A 52 -1.72 8.99 76.85
CA LYS A 52 -2.10 9.61 75.57
C LYS A 52 -0.96 10.40 74.94
N ALA A 53 -0.20 11.15 75.74
CA ALA A 53 0.97 11.90 75.27
C ALA A 53 2.08 10.95 74.76
N GLN A 54 2.41 9.91 75.52
CA GLN A 54 3.39 8.88 75.12
C GLN A 54 2.92 8.08 73.90
N ALA A 55 1.62 7.83 73.76
CA ALA A 55 1.06 7.22 72.56
C ALA A 55 1.14 8.16 71.35
N ALA A 56 0.95 9.47 71.56
CA ALA A 56 1.12 10.47 70.51
C ALA A 56 2.58 10.57 70.06
N GLU A 57 3.53 10.60 70.99
CA GLU A 57 4.97 10.60 70.70
C GLU A 57 5.39 9.36 69.88
N ARG A 58 4.95 8.16 70.28
CA ARG A 58 5.19 6.92 69.51
C ARG A 58 4.55 6.95 68.12
N ARG A 59 3.40 7.62 67.95
CA ARG A 59 2.79 7.83 66.62
C ARG A 59 3.62 8.79 65.79
N TRP A 60 4.06 9.92 66.36
CA TRP A 60 4.92 10.89 65.71
C TRP A 60 6.23 10.28 65.23
N HIS A 61 6.91 9.49 66.07
CA HIS A 61 8.13 8.79 65.67
C HIS A 61 7.91 7.86 64.47
N ARG A 62 6.82 7.07 64.45
CA ARG A 62 6.51 6.19 63.31
C ARG A 62 6.26 6.96 62.02
N VAL A 63 5.54 8.08 62.09
CA VAL A 63 5.29 8.94 60.92
C VAL A 63 6.59 9.58 60.43
N ALA A 64 7.40 10.12 61.35
CA ALA A 64 8.68 10.73 61.02
C ALA A 64 9.65 9.74 60.35
N SER A 65 9.75 8.51 60.85
CA SER A 65 10.57 7.47 60.23
C SER A 65 10.12 7.13 58.81
N ARG A 66 8.80 7.01 58.59
CA ARG A 66 8.26 6.74 57.25
C ARG A 66 8.53 7.88 56.26
N ILE A 67 8.37 9.13 56.72
CA ILE A 67 8.66 10.31 55.89
C ILE A 67 10.15 10.34 55.53
N HIS A 68 11.04 10.04 56.48
CA HIS A 68 12.48 10.00 56.23
C HIS A 68 12.85 8.90 55.21
N GLU A 69 12.29 7.71 55.34
CA GLU A 69 12.50 6.61 54.38
C GLU A 69 12.01 6.99 52.97
N GLN A 70 10.82 7.59 52.86
CA GLN A 70 10.29 8.08 51.59
C GLN A 70 11.14 9.20 50.97
N ALA A 71 11.72 10.09 51.80
CA ALA A 71 12.61 11.13 51.33
C ALA A 71 13.90 10.51 50.75
N CYS A 72 14.53 9.58 51.46
CA CYS A 72 15.71 8.87 50.99
C CYS A 72 15.45 8.10 49.67
N GLU A 73 14.31 7.42 49.56
CA GLU A 73 13.92 6.74 48.31
C GLU A 73 13.69 7.72 47.15
N SER A 74 13.21 8.92 47.45
CA SER A 74 12.97 9.96 46.44
C SER A 74 14.28 10.57 45.96
N ASP A 75 15.25 10.78 46.86
CA ASP A 75 16.57 11.29 46.51
C ASP A 75 17.31 10.35 45.55
N VAL A 76 17.24 9.03 45.80
CA VAL A 76 17.81 8.02 44.88
C VAL A 76 17.18 8.09 43.48
N LYS A 77 15.85 8.30 43.40
CA LYS A 77 15.17 8.45 42.11
C LYS A 77 15.54 9.75 41.38
N ILE A 78 15.81 10.83 42.13
CA ILE A 78 16.27 12.10 41.55
C ILE A 78 17.64 11.91 40.90
N ASP A 79 18.56 11.21 41.56
CA ASP A 79 19.89 10.92 41.02
C ASP A 79 19.82 10.10 39.72
N GLU A 80 18.95 9.09 39.66
CA GLU A 80 18.71 8.29 38.45
C GLU A 80 18.18 9.13 37.28
N LEU A 81 17.22 10.02 37.55
CA LEU A 81 16.66 10.92 36.54
C LEU A 81 17.71 11.92 36.04
N GLU A 82 18.58 12.40 36.92
CA GLU A 82 19.67 13.31 36.54
C GLU A 82 20.69 12.62 35.62
N ALA A 83 21.02 11.35 35.88
CA ALA A 83 21.87 10.56 34.99
C ALA A 83 21.27 10.39 33.59
N ILE A 84 19.96 10.13 33.49
CA ILE A 84 19.24 10.02 32.22
C ILE A 84 19.25 11.35 31.47
N ARG A 85 19.00 12.47 32.17
CA ARG A 85 19.03 13.82 31.59
C ARG A 85 20.41 14.11 30.98
N VAL A 86 21.49 13.85 31.71
CA VAL A 86 22.87 14.07 31.24
C VAL A 86 23.19 13.20 30.01
N ALA A 87 22.73 11.95 29.99
CA ALA A 87 22.90 11.07 28.83
C ALA A 87 22.14 11.58 27.59
N ALA A 88 20.91 12.08 27.76
CA ALA A 88 20.13 12.69 26.71
C ALA A 88 20.80 13.96 26.16
N GLU A 89 21.31 14.85 27.02
CA GLU A 89 22.05 16.05 26.60
C GLU A 89 23.28 15.69 25.75
N LYS A 90 24.04 14.67 26.15
CA LYS A 90 25.19 14.18 25.36
C LYS A 90 24.76 13.64 23.99
N LEU A 91 23.68 12.87 23.92
CA LEU A 91 23.15 12.35 22.66
C LEU A 91 22.74 13.47 21.70
N VAL A 92 22.04 14.49 22.20
CA VAL A 92 21.63 15.66 21.40
C VAL A 92 22.87 16.43 20.91
N ARG A 93 23.93 16.54 21.72
CA ARG A 93 25.18 17.21 21.30
C ARG A 93 25.98 16.42 20.26
N CYS A 94 25.95 15.08 20.30
CA CYS A 94 26.79 14.24 19.44
C CYS A 94 26.19 13.96 18.05
N LYS A 95 24.88 14.13 17.83
CA LYS A 95 24.23 13.93 16.52
C LYS A 95 24.49 15.13 15.60
N GLY A 96 25.68 15.17 14.97
CA GLY A 96 26.05 16.01 13.82
C GLY A 96 25.71 17.51 13.94
N ARG A 97 26.73 18.36 14.18
CA ARG A 97 26.64 19.82 14.41
C ARG A 97 25.46 20.53 13.74
N TYR A 98 25.21 20.28 12.46
CA TYR A 98 24.14 20.95 11.72
C TYR A 98 22.69 20.54 12.12
N HIS A 99 22.45 19.24 12.32
CA HIS A 99 21.12 18.74 12.68
C HIS A 99 20.82 18.94 14.17
N SER A 100 21.83 18.87 15.03
CA SER A 100 21.65 19.17 16.45
C SER A 100 21.33 20.65 16.68
N GLU A 101 21.95 21.58 15.95
CA GLU A 101 21.67 23.02 16.08
C GLU A 101 20.25 23.40 15.64
N GLN A 102 19.75 22.85 14.52
CA GLN A 102 18.35 23.06 14.11
C GLN A 102 17.36 22.42 15.09
N ASN A 103 17.67 21.22 15.59
CA ASN A 103 16.87 20.58 16.64
C ASN A 103 16.88 21.38 17.94
N TYR A 104 18.02 21.95 18.34
CA TYR A 104 18.12 22.82 19.53
C TYR A 104 17.29 24.09 19.38
N ARG A 105 17.29 24.72 18.20
CA ARG A 105 16.45 25.90 17.92
C ARG A 105 14.97 25.55 17.93
N ALA A 106 14.57 24.45 17.31
CA ALA A 106 13.19 23.98 17.30
C ALA A 106 12.70 23.64 18.72
N LEU A 107 13.55 22.99 19.51
CA LEU A 107 13.25 22.66 20.91
C LEU A 107 13.16 23.91 21.78
N ALA A 108 14.10 24.84 21.64
CA ALA A 108 14.10 26.11 22.38
C ALA A 108 12.87 26.97 22.03
N ALA A 109 12.46 27.00 20.76
CA ALA A 109 11.21 27.65 20.34
C ALA A 109 9.97 26.96 20.95
N LEU A 110 9.93 25.63 20.96
CA LEU A 110 8.84 24.85 21.56
C LEU A 110 8.69 25.13 23.07
N PHE A 111 9.81 25.27 23.78
CA PHE A 111 9.83 25.56 25.21
C PHE A 111 9.89 27.07 25.55
N GLY A 112 9.86 27.96 24.54
CA GLY A 112 9.85 29.41 24.73
C GLY A 112 11.14 29.99 25.35
N VAL A 113 12.28 29.32 25.18
CA VAL A 113 13.56 29.69 25.81
C VAL A 113 14.50 30.33 24.78
N ASN A 114 15.17 31.42 25.14
CA ASN A 114 16.14 32.08 24.26
C ASN A 114 17.44 31.27 24.14
N THR A 115 18.08 31.27 22.96
CA THR A 115 19.34 30.57 22.66
C THR A 115 20.49 31.56 22.47
N PRO A 116 21.14 32.04 23.55
CA PRO A 116 22.12 33.12 23.47
C PRO A 116 23.44 32.74 22.81
N ASP A 117 23.81 31.46 22.82
CA ASP A 117 25.14 30.98 22.38
C ASP A 117 25.19 30.60 20.88
N LEU A 118 24.08 30.71 20.15
CA LEU A 118 23.98 30.30 18.76
C LEU A 118 24.07 31.53 17.83
N PRO A 119 25.07 31.62 16.93
CA PRO A 119 25.17 32.74 15.98
C PRO A 119 23.92 32.79 15.07
N PRO A 120 23.54 33.95 14.53
CA PRO A 120 22.46 34.04 13.55
C PRO A 120 22.74 33.09 12.38
N LEU A 121 21.72 32.41 11.87
CA LEU A 121 21.87 31.54 10.70
C LEU A 121 22.19 32.41 9.47
N GLU A 122 23.45 32.55 9.08
CA GLU A 122 23.80 32.99 7.73
C GLU A 122 23.26 31.94 6.75
N HIS A 123 22.40 32.36 5.83
CA HIS A 123 21.66 31.45 4.96
C HIS A 123 22.55 30.85 3.88
N GLU A 124 23.38 29.87 4.22
CA GLU A 124 24.18 29.09 3.27
C GLU A 124 23.32 28.09 2.45
N ASN A 125 22.06 27.87 2.88
CA ASN A 125 21.10 26.98 2.20
C ASN A 125 20.50 27.55 0.91
N VAL A 126 20.70 28.84 0.61
CA VAL A 126 20.20 29.44 -0.65
C VAL A 126 20.94 28.81 -1.85
N HIS A 127 22.24 28.50 -1.69
CA HIS A 127 23.04 27.96 -2.79
C HIS A 127 22.66 26.53 -3.22
N TYR A 128 22.20 25.68 -2.31
CA TYR A 128 21.75 24.32 -2.66
C TYR A 128 20.31 24.31 -3.18
N ALA A 129 19.44 25.21 -2.71
CA ALA A 129 18.09 25.37 -3.23
C ALA A 129 18.14 25.86 -4.69
N ASP A 130 18.95 26.88 -4.99
CA ASP A 130 19.09 27.42 -6.34
C ASP A 130 19.64 26.39 -7.33
N ALA A 131 20.64 25.59 -6.91
CA ALA A 131 21.22 24.54 -7.75
C ALA A 131 20.21 23.41 -8.04
N ALA A 132 19.46 22.96 -7.03
CA ALA A 132 18.43 21.94 -7.19
C ALA A 132 17.23 22.45 -8.02
N GLU A 133 16.85 23.72 -7.87
CA GLU A 133 15.80 24.34 -8.67
C GLU A 133 16.21 24.46 -10.14
N MET A 134 17.47 24.81 -10.43
CA MET A 134 18.00 24.80 -11.81
C MET A 134 18.01 23.39 -12.42
N GLU A 135 18.39 22.36 -11.66
CA GLU A 135 18.34 20.96 -12.13
C GLU A 135 16.90 20.50 -12.39
N ILE A 136 15.96 20.82 -11.50
CA ILE A 136 14.54 20.50 -11.68
C ILE A 136 14.00 21.22 -12.92
N ALA A 137 14.35 22.49 -13.14
CA ALA A 137 13.94 23.24 -14.32
C ALA A 137 14.51 22.63 -15.61
N ALA A 138 15.79 22.26 -15.61
CA ALA A 138 16.44 21.61 -16.75
C ALA A 138 15.82 20.23 -17.07
N LEU A 139 15.53 19.43 -16.05
CA LEU A 139 14.86 18.13 -16.20
C LEU A 139 13.44 18.30 -16.73
N ARG A 140 12.66 19.26 -16.23
CA ARG A 140 11.32 19.58 -16.74
C ARG A 140 11.37 20.01 -18.21
N GLN A 141 12.35 20.85 -18.58
CA GLN A 141 12.53 21.29 -19.96
C GLN A 141 12.91 20.10 -20.87
N ARG A 142 13.75 19.19 -20.39
CA ARG A 142 14.10 17.96 -21.11
C ARG A 142 12.92 17.00 -21.24
N ILE A 143 12.09 16.86 -20.21
CA ILE A 143 10.84 16.09 -20.28
C ILE A 143 9.90 16.70 -21.32
N ALA A 144 9.67 18.02 -21.29
CA ALA A 144 8.82 18.69 -22.29
C ALA A 144 9.37 18.54 -23.73
N GLU A 145 10.69 18.61 -23.91
CA GLU A 145 11.34 18.34 -25.20
C GLU A 145 11.11 16.89 -25.65
N LEU A 146 11.25 15.92 -24.73
CA LEU A 146 11.01 14.50 -25.02
C LEU A 146 9.53 14.23 -25.32
N GLU A 147 8.60 14.75 -24.52
CA GLU A 147 7.15 14.65 -24.72
C GLU A 147 6.72 15.29 -26.05
N SER A 148 7.32 16.43 -26.43
CA SER A 148 7.06 17.06 -27.73
C SER A 148 7.55 16.20 -28.91
N ARG A 149 8.53 15.33 -28.68
CA ARG A 149 9.05 14.36 -29.66
C ARG A 149 8.35 13.01 -29.59
N THR A 150 7.57 12.75 -28.53
CA THR A 150 6.80 11.52 -28.39
C THR A 150 5.71 11.50 -29.44
N VAL A 151 5.81 10.54 -30.36
CA VAL A 151 4.79 10.32 -31.40
C VAL A 151 3.57 9.69 -30.73
N LYS A 152 2.47 10.44 -30.65
CA LYS A 152 1.17 9.85 -30.28
C LYS A 152 0.72 8.93 -31.40
N LEU A 153 0.58 7.65 -31.08
CA LEU A 153 0.07 6.67 -32.04
C LEU A 153 -1.43 6.90 -32.28
N PRO A 154 -1.91 6.73 -33.53
CA PRO A 154 -3.34 6.77 -33.82
C PRO A 154 -4.12 5.71 -33.04
N ALA A 155 -5.36 6.02 -32.65
CA ALA A 155 -6.24 5.14 -31.88
C ALA A 155 -6.45 3.78 -32.59
N GLU A 156 -6.47 3.79 -33.92
CA GLU A 156 -6.67 2.63 -34.78
C GLU A 156 -5.56 1.58 -34.59
N LEU A 157 -4.32 2.00 -34.31
CA LEU A 157 -3.22 1.06 -34.07
C LEU A 157 -3.42 0.29 -32.76
N TYR A 158 -3.96 0.93 -31.73
CA TYR A 158 -4.32 0.27 -30.48
C TYR A 158 -5.45 -0.73 -30.70
N THR A 159 -6.47 -0.37 -31.51
CA THR A 159 -7.54 -1.30 -31.88
C THR A 159 -7.01 -2.52 -32.64
N ILE A 160 -6.09 -2.32 -33.59
CA ILE A 160 -5.44 -3.42 -34.31
C ILE A 160 -4.67 -4.33 -33.33
N GLY A 161 -3.91 -3.75 -32.40
CA GLY A 161 -3.19 -4.50 -31.36
C GLY A 161 -4.11 -5.33 -30.48
N GLU A 162 -5.24 -4.77 -30.05
CA GLU A 162 -6.26 -5.47 -29.26
C GLU A 162 -6.87 -6.64 -30.05
N LEU A 163 -7.24 -6.41 -31.31
CA LEU A 163 -7.78 -7.46 -32.18
C LEU A 163 -6.77 -8.58 -32.42
N ILE A 164 -5.48 -8.24 -32.60
CA ILE A 164 -4.40 -9.23 -32.73
C ILE A 164 -4.33 -10.15 -31.51
N ARG A 165 -4.55 -9.60 -30.30
CA ARG A 165 -4.50 -10.34 -29.03
C ARG A 165 -5.75 -11.17 -28.74
N THR A 166 -6.92 -10.73 -29.21
CA THR A 166 -8.21 -11.27 -28.76
C THR A 166 -8.96 -12.11 -29.79
N GLN A 167 -8.70 -11.90 -31.08
CA GLN A 167 -9.38 -12.66 -32.14
C GLN A 167 -8.94 -14.14 -32.15
N ASP A 168 -9.78 -15.00 -32.72
CA ASP A 168 -9.43 -16.39 -33.00
C ASP A 168 -8.28 -16.46 -34.02
N ASN A 169 -7.22 -17.18 -33.67
CA ASN A 169 -6.04 -17.35 -34.52
C ASN A 169 -6.17 -18.53 -35.51
N ARG A 170 -7.31 -19.23 -35.52
CA ARG A 170 -7.61 -20.38 -36.38
C ARG A 170 -6.53 -21.47 -36.33
N ILE A 171 -6.04 -21.76 -35.11
CA ILE A 171 -5.01 -22.78 -34.85
C ILE A 171 -3.68 -22.43 -35.55
N THR A 172 -3.47 -21.16 -35.89
CA THR A 172 -2.24 -20.65 -36.48
C THR A 172 -1.55 -19.72 -35.48
N ASP A 173 -0.28 -19.95 -35.15
CA ASP A 173 0.44 -19.16 -34.14
C ASP A 173 0.48 -17.66 -34.47
N GLN A 174 0.88 -17.34 -35.70
CA GLN A 174 0.98 -15.96 -36.21
C GLN A 174 0.25 -15.84 -37.55
N PRO A 175 -1.10 -15.71 -37.53
CA PRO A 175 -1.90 -15.69 -38.74
C PRO A 175 -1.67 -14.41 -39.54
N MET A 176 -1.51 -14.59 -40.84
CA MET A 176 -1.75 -13.59 -41.87
C MET A 176 -3.13 -13.84 -42.44
N PHE A 177 -4.07 -12.96 -42.12
CA PHE A 177 -5.42 -13.09 -42.65
C PHE A 177 -5.43 -12.62 -44.09
N VAL A 178 -5.92 -13.46 -44.99
CA VAL A 178 -5.90 -13.23 -46.42
C VAL A 178 -7.31 -13.33 -46.95
N VAL A 179 -7.68 -12.38 -47.79
CA VAL A 179 -8.85 -12.50 -48.66
C VAL A 179 -8.41 -13.17 -49.95
N PHE A 180 -9.00 -14.32 -50.23
CA PHE A 180 -8.92 -14.97 -51.53
C PHE A 180 -10.23 -14.75 -52.29
N GLN A 181 -10.15 -14.80 -53.61
CA GLN A 181 -11.31 -14.97 -54.49
C GLN A 181 -11.12 -16.22 -55.35
N LYS A 182 -12.22 -16.76 -55.86
CA LYS A 182 -12.17 -17.89 -56.78
C LYS A 182 -11.97 -17.40 -58.20
N ARG A 183 -10.97 -17.95 -58.87
CA ARG A 183 -10.71 -17.71 -60.29
C ARG A 183 -10.74 -19.04 -61.04
N GLU A 184 -11.30 -19.01 -62.23
CA GLU A 184 -11.22 -20.16 -63.14
C GLU A 184 -10.03 -19.99 -64.07
N ILE A 185 -9.27 -21.07 -64.21
CA ILE A 185 -8.20 -21.21 -65.20
C ILE A 185 -8.45 -22.46 -66.04
N ILE A 186 -7.89 -22.51 -67.23
CA ILE A 186 -7.87 -23.74 -68.02
C ILE A 186 -6.87 -24.69 -67.35
N GLY A 187 -7.38 -25.83 -66.89
CA GLY A 187 -6.61 -26.91 -66.27
C GLY A 187 -6.40 -28.08 -67.23
N SER A 188 -6.10 -29.24 -66.64
CA SER A 188 -5.96 -30.51 -67.36
C SER A 188 -7.14 -31.43 -67.06
N ASP A 189 -7.62 -32.13 -68.08
CA ASP A 189 -8.69 -33.13 -67.97
C ASP A 189 -8.26 -34.33 -67.11
N GLU A 190 -6.95 -34.57 -66.97
CA GLU A 190 -6.40 -35.68 -66.18
C GLU A 190 -6.43 -35.41 -64.67
N HIS A 191 -6.61 -34.14 -64.25
CA HIS A 191 -6.46 -33.71 -62.86
C HIS A 191 -7.79 -33.48 -62.14
N SER A 192 -8.86 -34.17 -62.55
CA SER A 192 -10.20 -34.01 -61.96
C SER A 192 -10.66 -32.54 -61.95
N PRO A 193 -10.96 -31.97 -63.12
CA PRO A 193 -11.31 -30.55 -63.24
C PRO A 193 -12.55 -30.21 -62.42
N SER A 194 -12.63 -28.95 -61.97
CA SER A 194 -13.78 -28.44 -61.22
C SER A 194 -15.07 -28.45 -62.06
N ARG A 195 -14.96 -28.16 -63.36
CA ARG A 195 -16.06 -28.32 -64.34
C ARG A 195 -15.54 -28.41 -65.77
N ILE A 196 -16.40 -28.85 -66.68
CA ILE A 196 -16.13 -28.77 -68.12
C ILE A 196 -16.85 -27.56 -68.72
N CYS A 197 -16.13 -26.79 -69.53
CA CYS A 197 -16.65 -25.67 -70.31
C CYS A 197 -16.62 -26.03 -71.79
N TRP A 198 -17.75 -25.84 -72.47
CA TRP A 198 -17.88 -26.03 -73.91
C TRP A 198 -18.04 -24.66 -74.57
N VAL A 199 -17.23 -24.38 -75.59
CA VAL A 199 -17.16 -23.07 -76.24
C VAL A 199 -17.41 -23.19 -77.73
N TRP A 200 -18.10 -22.20 -78.28
CA TRP A 200 -18.27 -22.01 -79.71
C TRP A 200 -18.01 -20.56 -80.06
N ASP A 201 -17.08 -20.32 -81.01
CA ASP A 201 -16.75 -18.97 -81.48
C ASP A 201 -16.37 -18.00 -80.35
N GLY A 202 -15.62 -18.50 -79.36
CA GLY A 202 -15.16 -17.73 -78.20
C GLY A 202 -16.18 -17.54 -77.07
N GLU A 203 -17.43 -17.99 -77.24
CA GLU A 203 -18.47 -17.89 -76.19
C GLU A 203 -18.81 -19.24 -75.56
N GLU A 204 -18.98 -19.25 -74.23
CA GLU A 204 -19.45 -20.42 -73.50
C GLU A 204 -20.90 -20.75 -73.88
N VAL A 205 -21.15 -22.01 -74.21
CA VAL A 205 -22.48 -22.46 -74.62
C VAL A 205 -23.40 -22.63 -73.41
N SER A 206 -24.72 -22.54 -73.64
CA SER A 206 -25.72 -22.81 -72.59
C SER A 206 -25.51 -24.16 -71.90
N GLU A 207 -25.82 -24.26 -70.61
CA GLU A 207 -25.63 -25.47 -69.79
C GLU A 207 -26.27 -26.73 -70.42
N LEU A 208 -27.49 -26.60 -70.97
CA LEU A 208 -28.17 -27.73 -71.64
C LEU A 208 -27.36 -28.23 -72.86
N ARG A 209 -26.78 -27.31 -73.63
CA ARG A 209 -25.95 -27.66 -74.79
C ARG A 209 -24.63 -28.26 -74.34
N ALA A 210 -23.99 -27.71 -73.30
CA ALA A 210 -22.76 -28.24 -72.72
C ALA A 210 -22.95 -29.69 -72.24
N LYS A 211 -24.04 -29.99 -71.52
CA LYS A 211 -24.38 -31.36 -71.09
C LYS A 211 -24.55 -32.33 -72.27
N ARG A 212 -25.21 -31.88 -73.35
CA ARG A 212 -25.37 -32.69 -74.56
C ARG A 212 -24.03 -32.95 -75.26
N LEU A 213 -23.17 -31.93 -75.36
CA LEU A 213 -21.84 -32.06 -75.97
C LEU A 213 -20.95 -32.97 -75.14
N GLU A 214 -21.01 -32.88 -73.82
CA GLU A 214 -20.26 -33.76 -72.93
C GLU A 214 -20.70 -35.21 -73.10
N ALA A 215 -22.01 -35.49 -73.18
CA ALA A 215 -22.49 -36.85 -73.46
C ALA A 215 -21.99 -37.38 -74.81
N LEU A 216 -21.99 -36.55 -75.86
CA LEU A 216 -21.43 -36.94 -77.16
C LEU A 216 -19.94 -37.23 -77.09
N TYR A 217 -19.18 -36.42 -76.36
CA TYR A 217 -17.74 -36.61 -76.16
C TYR A 217 -17.45 -37.93 -75.43
N GLN A 218 -18.16 -38.20 -74.33
CA GLN A 218 -18.01 -39.45 -73.55
C GLN A 218 -18.38 -40.70 -74.37
N ASP A 219 -19.34 -40.58 -75.30
CA ASP A 219 -19.71 -41.64 -76.25
C ASP A 219 -18.74 -41.76 -77.45
N GLY A 220 -17.65 -40.99 -77.49
CA GLY A 220 -16.69 -40.98 -78.59
C GLY A 220 -17.24 -40.40 -79.90
N ARG A 221 -18.30 -39.60 -79.84
CA ARG A 221 -18.97 -39.00 -81.01
C ARG A 221 -18.39 -37.63 -81.34
N ASN A 222 -18.45 -37.27 -82.62
CA ASN A 222 -17.99 -35.97 -83.11
C ASN A 222 -18.84 -34.82 -82.52
N THR A 223 -18.16 -33.86 -81.89
CA THR A 223 -18.76 -32.68 -81.23
C THR A 223 -18.88 -31.46 -82.14
N ARG A 224 -18.65 -31.60 -83.45
CA ARG A 224 -18.92 -30.62 -84.52
C ARG A 224 -18.08 -29.34 -84.42
N GLY A 225 -16.83 -29.45 -83.99
CA GLY A 225 -15.88 -28.33 -83.94
C GLY A 225 -16.06 -27.38 -82.75
N TYR A 226 -16.79 -27.82 -81.72
CA TYR A 226 -16.85 -27.12 -80.44
C TYR A 226 -15.58 -27.40 -79.64
N ASP A 227 -15.08 -26.38 -78.95
CA ASP A 227 -13.92 -26.50 -78.08
C ASP A 227 -14.36 -26.96 -76.69
N ARG A 228 -13.58 -27.89 -76.11
CA ARG A 228 -13.81 -28.45 -74.76
C ARG A 228 -12.64 -28.05 -73.88
N TYR A 229 -12.93 -27.36 -72.78
CA TYR A 229 -11.93 -26.95 -71.79
C TYR A 229 -12.25 -27.56 -70.43
N ALA A 230 -11.26 -28.23 -69.85
CA ALA A 230 -11.26 -28.64 -68.46
C ALA A 230 -10.95 -27.41 -67.60
N MET A 231 -11.95 -26.88 -66.88
CA MET A 231 -11.78 -25.68 -66.06
C MET A 231 -11.45 -26.06 -64.62
N GLN A 232 -10.45 -25.39 -64.06
CA GLN A 232 -10.03 -25.55 -62.68
C GLN A 232 -10.33 -24.28 -61.90
N GLU A 233 -11.00 -24.42 -60.76
CA GLU A 233 -11.13 -23.36 -59.78
C GLU A 233 -9.87 -23.30 -58.92
N VAL A 234 -9.26 -22.12 -58.85
CA VAL A 234 -8.07 -21.82 -58.04
C VAL A 234 -8.31 -20.62 -57.15
N ASP A 235 -7.58 -20.58 -56.04
CA ASP A 235 -7.61 -19.48 -55.09
C ASP A 235 -6.67 -18.36 -55.56
N GLU A 236 -7.23 -17.20 -55.86
CA GLU A 236 -6.49 -16.01 -56.27
C GLU A 236 -6.39 -15.03 -55.10
N PHE A 237 -5.15 -14.66 -54.75
CA PHE A 237 -4.87 -13.70 -53.69
C PHE A 237 -5.45 -12.33 -54.03
N VAL A 238 -6.16 -11.72 -53.08
CA VAL A 238 -6.70 -10.35 -53.24
C VAL A 238 -5.95 -9.38 -52.33
N THR A 239 -5.93 -9.64 -51.02
CA THR A 239 -5.28 -8.78 -50.04
C THR A 239 -4.97 -9.51 -48.75
N ALA A 240 -4.02 -9.00 -47.96
CA ALA A 240 -3.68 -9.49 -46.64
C ALA A 240 -3.90 -8.41 -45.57
N CYS A 241 -4.35 -8.81 -44.40
CA CYS A 241 -4.58 -7.95 -43.25
C CYS A 241 -3.97 -8.57 -41.98
N PHE A 242 -3.64 -7.72 -41.00
CA PHE A 242 -3.17 -8.18 -39.69
C PHE A 242 -4.26 -8.89 -38.86
N THR A 243 -5.53 -8.62 -39.16
CA THR A 243 -6.69 -9.11 -38.40
C THR A 243 -7.79 -9.61 -39.34
N GLU A 244 -8.60 -10.57 -38.87
CA GLU A 244 -9.80 -11.03 -39.55
C GLU A 244 -10.80 -9.87 -39.74
N HIS A 245 -10.88 -8.97 -38.76
CA HIS A 245 -11.73 -7.78 -38.83
C HIS A 245 -11.34 -6.90 -40.03
N GLY A 246 -10.04 -6.66 -40.26
CA GLY A 246 -9.57 -5.92 -41.41
C GLY A 246 -9.98 -6.55 -42.74
N CYS A 247 -9.91 -7.89 -42.85
CA CYS A 247 -10.42 -8.60 -44.02
C CYS A 247 -11.94 -8.45 -44.19
N LYS A 248 -12.72 -8.50 -43.10
CA LYS A 248 -14.17 -8.28 -43.12
C LYS A 248 -14.52 -6.87 -43.58
N ASP A 249 -13.78 -5.87 -43.12
CA ASP A 249 -13.98 -4.47 -43.52
C ASP A 249 -13.67 -4.26 -45.00
N TYR A 250 -12.57 -4.85 -45.48
CA TYR A 250 -12.24 -4.87 -46.90
C TYR A 250 -13.36 -5.51 -47.74
N LEU A 251 -13.86 -6.68 -47.34
CA LEU A 251 -14.96 -7.35 -48.03
C LEU A 251 -16.27 -6.55 -47.99
N ARG A 252 -16.55 -5.85 -46.88
CA ARG A 252 -17.73 -4.97 -46.80
C ARG A 252 -17.65 -3.84 -47.82
N GLN A 253 -16.46 -3.30 -48.06
CA GLN A 253 -16.24 -2.17 -48.97
C GLN A 253 -16.11 -2.61 -50.43
N ASN A 254 -15.40 -3.71 -50.71
CA ASN A 254 -15.01 -4.10 -52.07
C ASN A 254 -15.49 -5.50 -52.49
N GLY A 255 -16.15 -6.25 -51.62
CA GLY A 255 -16.53 -7.64 -51.88
C GLY A 255 -17.46 -7.84 -53.08
N HIS A 256 -18.24 -6.81 -53.45
CA HIS A 256 -19.10 -6.84 -54.64
C HIS A 256 -18.33 -6.90 -55.96
N ASN A 257 -17.05 -6.54 -55.96
CA ASN A 257 -16.17 -6.63 -57.14
C ASN A 257 -15.40 -7.96 -57.23
N LEU A 258 -15.62 -8.87 -56.27
CA LEU A 258 -14.86 -10.12 -56.15
C LEU A 258 -15.75 -11.32 -56.45
N ARG A 259 -15.15 -12.37 -57.03
CA ARG A 259 -15.85 -13.63 -57.33
C ARG A 259 -15.69 -14.63 -56.18
N LEU A 260 -16.79 -14.95 -55.50
CA LEU A 260 -16.83 -15.92 -54.38
C LEU A 260 -15.71 -15.69 -53.35
N PRO A 261 -15.58 -14.46 -52.80
CA PRO A 261 -14.49 -14.15 -51.89
C PRO A 261 -14.65 -14.85 -50.54
N TYR A 262 -13.53 -15.22 -49.91
CA TYR A 262 -13.51 -15.78 -48.57
C TYR A 262 -12.24 -15.41 -47.81
N ILE A 263 -12.30 -15.49 -46.48
CA ILE A 263 -11.18 -15.17 -45.59
C ILE A 263 -10.50 -16.46 -45.13
N TYR A 264 -9.20 -16.54 -45.33
CA TYR A 264 -8.35 -17.63 -44.88
C TYR A 264 -7.25 -17.12 -43.94
N ALA A 265 -6.82 -17.94 -42.99
CA ALA A 265 -5.69 -17.63 -42.13
C ALA A 265 -4.46 -18.39 -42.62
N CYS A 266 -3.59 -17.70 -43.36
CA CYS A 266 -2.30 -18.26 -43.75
C CYS A 266 -1.33 -18.20 -42.56
N GLY A 267 -0.44 -19.19 -42.45
CA GLY A 267 0.71 -19.09 -41.56
C GLY A 267 1.73 -18.08 -42.08
N SER A 268 2.29 -17.25 -41.19
CA SER A 268 3.39 -16.34 -41.52
C SER A 268 4.77 -17.01 -41.50
N PHE A 269 4.83 -18.33 -41.75
CA PHE A 269 6.07 -19.11 -41.64
C PHE A 269 7.18 -18.53 -42.52
N ARG A 270 8.36 -18.29 -41.93
CA ARG A 270 9.53 -17.65 -42.56
C ARG A 270 9.33 -16.21 -43.05
N ASN A 271 8.25 -15.53 -42.63
CA ASN A 271 8.05 -14.11 -42.88
C ASN A 271 8.36 -13.30 -41.61
N ASN A 272 9.66 -13.10 -41.33
CA ASN A 272 10.11 -12.44 -40.10
C ASN A 272 9.65 -10.97 -40.01
N GLU A 273 9.57 -10.25 -41.13
CA GLU A 273 9.14 -8.85 -41.15
C GLU A 273 7.68 -8.71 -40.71
N TYR A 274 6.79 -9.54 -41.26
CA TYR A 274 5.39 -9.55 -40.86
C TYR A 274 5.23 -9.91 -39.39
N GLN A 275 5.93 -10.96 -38.94
CA GLN A 275 5.92 -11.39 -37.54
C GLN A 275 6.38 -10.26 -36.60
N LEU A 276 7.47 -9.57 -36.95
CA LEU A 276 8.00 -8.45 -36.17
C LEU A 276 6.96 -7.33 -36.03
N VAL A 277 6.39 -6.87 -37.15
CA VAL A 277 5.41 -5.78 -37.13
C VAL A 277 4.13 -6.20 -36.39
N ARG A 278 3.63 -7.41 -36.63
CA ARG A 278 2.43 -7.95 -35.96
C ARG A 278 2.64 -8.04 -34.45
N ASN A 279 3.79 -8.53 -34.01
CA ASN A 279 4.10 -8.67 -32.58
C ASN A 279 4.32 -7.30 -31.93
N TRP A 280 4.92 -6.34 -32.64
CA TRP A 280 5.02 -4.96 -32.20
C TRP A 280 3.62 -4.36 -31.99
N LEU A 281 2.72 -4.48 -32.97
CA LEU A 281 1.33 -4.02 -32.88
C LEU A 281 0.59 -4.67 -31.70
N ALA A 282 0.77 -5.98 -31.48
CA ALA A 282 0.18 -6.70 -30.36
C ALA A 282 0.66 -6.19 -28.99
N GLY A 283 1.91 -5.71 -28.94
CA GLY A 283 2.56 -5.22 -27.73
C GLY A 283 2.19 -3.78 -27.34
N ILE A 284 1.52 -3.03 -28.22
CA ILE A 284 1.05 -1.68 -27.91
C ILE A 284 -0.07 -1.78 -26.86
N LYS A 285 0.13 -1.13 -25.71
CA LYS A 285 -0.88 -1.01 -24.65
C LYS A 285 -1.38 0.42 -24.62
N VAL A 286 -2.69 0.59 -24.49
CA VAL A 286 -3.26 1.88 -24.08
C VAL A 286 -2.76 2.12 -22.66
N GLU A 287 -1.98 3.19 -22.43
CA GLU A 287 -1.68 3.62 -21.07
C GLU A 287 -3.02 3.96 -20.43
N ALA A 288 -3.37 3.28 -19.33
CA ALA A 288 -4.55 3.61 -18.57
C ALA A 288 -4.40 5.05 -18.06
N GLU A 289 -5.34 5.92 -18.43
CA GLU A 289 -5.50 7.26 -17.85
C GLU A 289 -5.67 7.20 -16.32
#